data_AF-A0A382FF87-F1
#
_entry.id   AF-A0A382FF87-F1
#
_cell.length_a   1.000
_cell.length_b   1.000
_cell.length_c   1.000
_cell.angle_alpha   90.00
_cell.angle_beta   90.00
_cell.angle_gamma   90.00
#
_symmetry.space_group_name_H-M   'P 1'
#
loop_
_entity.id
_entity.type
_entity.pdbx_description
1 polymer ?
#
loop_
_entity_poly.entity_id
_entity_poly.type
_entity_poly.pdbx_seq_one_letter_code
_entity_poly.pdbx_strand_id
1 'polypeptide(L)'
;MSERQAVESAIQLYFDSMYESSKDMVDAAFHPSAKITGIFAGEFHEMSRDEFGDLVGSQQPSPKENGETLMTEILSVEVAG
;
A
#
# COMPACT_ATOMS: atom_id res chain seq x y z
N MET A 1 9.21 -20.04 5.75
CA MET A 1 8.27 -19.16 5.03
C MET A 1 8.42 -19.48 3.56
N SER A 2 7.31 -19.73 2.84
CA SER A 2 7.36 -19.89 1.38
C SER A 2 7.41 -18.52 0.69
N GLU A 3 7.80 -18.49 -0.59
CA GLU A 3 7.78 -17.26 -1.40
C GLU A 3 6.39 -16.63 -1.43
N ARG A 4 5.35 -17.46 -1.62
CA ARG A 4 3.96 -17.01 -1.56
C ARG A 4 3.62 -16.33 -0.22
N GLN A 5 4.02 -16.92 0.91
CA GLN A 5 3.77 -16.32 2.23
C GLN A 5 4.51 -14.98 2.41
N ALA A 6 5.70 -14.85 1.84
CA ALA A 6 6.44 -13.59 1.87
C ALA A 6 5.73 -12.49 1.06
N VAL A 7 5.21 -12.83 -0.13
CA VAL A 7 4.41 -11.91 -0.95
C VAL A 7 3.11 -11.50 -0.23
N GLU A 8 2.37 -12.46 0.32
CA GLU A 8 1.12 -12.17 1.06
C GLU A 8 1.38 -11.27 2.28
N SER A 9 2.50 -11.47 2.99
CA SER A 9 2.88 -10.63 4.13
C SER A 9 3.21 -9.19 3.70
N ALA A 10 3.89 -9.00 2.57
CA ALA A 10 4.19 -7.68 2.04
C ALA A 10 2.91 -6.94 1.58
N ILE A 11 1.97 -7.67 0.96
CA ILE A 11 0.66 -7.12 0.57
C ILE A 11 -0.14 -6.71 1.82
N GLN A 12 -0.13 -7.52 2.88
CA GLN A 12 -0.80 -7.15 4.12
C GLN A 12 -0.22 -5.87 4.73
N LEU A 13 1.11 -5.73 4.74
CA LEU A 13 1.77 -4.51 5.21
C LEU A 13 1.36 -3.27 4.40
N TYR A 14 1.21 -3.42 3.08
CA TYR A 14 0.66 -2.37 2.22
C TYR A 14 -0.78 -2.00 2.61
N PHE A 15 -1.68 -2.97 2.81
CA PHE A 15 -3.05 -2.68 3.24
C PHE A 15 -3.10 -1.99 4.60
N ASP A 16 -2.32 -2.49 5.57
CA ASP A 16 -2.25 -1.93 6.91
C ASP A 16 -1.69 -0.50 6.89
N SER A 17 -0.75 -0.20 5.99
CA SER A 17 -0.19 1.16 5.84
C SER A 17 -1.27 2.20 5.51
N MET A 18 -2.24 1.84 4.67
CA MET A 18 -3.36 2.72 4.30
C MET A 18 -4.41 2.77 5.41
N TYR A 19 -4.62 1.67 6.12
CA TYR A 19 -5.60 1.59 7.21
C TYR A 19 -5.17 2.39 8.46
N GLU A 20 -3.88 2.38 8.76
CA GLU A 20 -3.26 3.12 9.87
C GLU A 20 -2.79 4.53 9.45
N SER A 21 -2.92 4.90 8.17
CA SER A 21 -2.37 6.13 7.59
C SER A 21 -0.88 6.35 7.95
N SER A 22 -0.05 5.32 7.74
CA SER A 22 1.35 5.29 8.18
C SER A 22 2.34 5.32 7.02
N LYS A 23 3.06 6.44 6.90
CA LYS A 23 4.17 6.59 5.94
C LYS A 23 5.28 5.56 6.19
N ASP A 24 5.63 5.29 7.45
CA ASP A 24 6.69 4.33 7.79
C ASP A 24 6.35 2.91 7.30
N MET A 25 5.07 2.54 7.33
CA MET A 25 4.62 1.24 6.82
C MET A 25 4.63 1.20 5.28
N VAL A 26 4.33 2.32 4.60
CA VAL A 26 4.53 2.45 3.14
C VAL A 26 6.01 2.26 2.80
N ASP A 27 6.90 2.93 3.52
CA ASP A 27 8.35 2.86 3.29
C ASP A 27 8.89 1.44 3.46
N ALA A 28 8.29 0.63 4.32
CA ALA A 28 8.63 -0.77 4.53
C ALA A 28 8.00 -1.73 3.50
N ALA A 29 6.81 -1.41 2.97
CA ALA A 29 6.11 -2.24 1.98
C ALA A 29 6.68 -2.09 0.56
N PHE A 30 7.26 -0.94 0.23
CA PHE A 30 7.70 -0.61 -1.13
C PHE A 30 9.22 -0.47 -1.24
N HIS A 31 9.77 -0.89 -2.38
CA HIS A 31 11.16 -0.61 -2.71
C HIS A 31 11.40 0.91 -2.80
N PRO A 32 12.59 1.44 -2.41
CA PRO A 32 12.88 2.87 -2.48
C PRO A 32 12.71 3.49 -3.88
N SER A 33 12.85 2.70 -4.94
CA SER A 33 12.66 3.14 -6.33
C SER A 33 11.27 2.81 -6.90
N ALA A 34 10.31 2.39 -6.07
CA ALA A 34 8.97 2.05 -6.51
C ALA A 34 8.25 3.27 -7.12
N LYS A 35 7.36 2.99 -8.07
CA LYS A 35 6.51 3.95 -8.75
C LYS A 35 5.05 3.53 -8.62
N ILE A 36 4.23 4.45 -8.13
CA ILE A 36 2.79 4.26 -8.01
C ILE A 36 2.17 5.04 -9.16
N THR A 37 1.59 4.33 -10.12
CA THR A 37 1.05 4.91 -11.35
C THR A 37 -0.40 4.53 -11.55
N GLY A 38 -1.20 5.43 -12.12
CA GLY A 38 -2.59 5.14 -12.45
C GLY A 38 -3.23 6.24 -13.29
N ILE A 39 -4.43 5.95 -13.80
CA ILE A 39 -5.29 6.97 -14.41
C ILE A 39 -6.28 7.45 -13.35
N PHE A 40 -6.24 8.73 -13.04
CA PHE A 40 -7.18 9.38 -12.12
C PHE A 40 -7.80 10.58 -12.81
N ALA A 41 -9.13 10.72 -12.73
CA ALA A 41 -9.88 11.79 -13.41
C ALA A 41 -9.60 11.93 -14.93
N GLY A 42 -9.17 10.85 -15.60
CA GLY A 42 -8.84 10.85 -17.03
C GLY A 42 -7.40 11.24 -17.37
N GLU A 43 -6.57 11.54 -16.37
CA GLU A 43 -5.17 11.92 -16.54
C GLU A 43 -4.23 10.84 -15.98
N PHE A 44 -3.04 10.74 -16.56
CA PHE A 44 -1.99 9.86 -16.03
C PHE A 44 -1.30 10.52 -14.86
N HIS A 45 -1.27 9.80 -13.74
CA HIS A 45 -0.56 10.17 -12.53
C HIS A 45 0.54 9.16 -12.25
N GLU A 46 1.71 9.67 -11.86
CA GLU A 46 2.82 8.91 -11.32
C GLU A 46 3.27 9.58 -10.03
N MET A 47 3.52 8.75 -9.01
CA MET A 47 4.12 9.16 -7.74
C MET A 47 5.33 8.26 -7.43
N SER A 48 6.36 8.84 -6.84
CA SER A 48 7.40 8.10 -6.13
C SER A 48 6.86 7.45 -4.86
N ARG A 49 7.60 6.49 -4.30
CA ARG A 49 7.32 5.93 -2.97
C ARG A 49 7.11 7.03 -1.92
N ASP A 50 7.98 8.03 -1.91
CA ASP A 50 7.98 9.06 -0.87
C ASP A 50 6.73 9.94 -0.95
N GLU A 51 6.37 10.39 -2.16
CA GLU A 51 5.15 11.16 -2.42
C GLU A 51 3.90 10.36 -2.05
N PHE A 52 3.87 9.07 -2.38
CA PHE A 52 2.77 8.20 -1.98
C PHE A 52 2.69 8.01 -0.46
N GLY A 53 3.83 7.83 0.21
CA GLY A 53 3.89 7.73 1.66
C GLY A 53 3.44 9.02 2.37
N ASP A 54 3.80 10.19 1.83
CA ASP A 54 3.32 11.48 2.33
C ASP A 54 1.80 11.63 2.14
N LEU A 55 1.28 11.21 0.97
CA LEU A 55 -0.16 11.18 0.71
C LEU A 55 -0.89 10.30 1.72
N VAL A 56 -0.44 9.05 1.92
CA VAL A 56 -1.04 8.11 2.89
C VAL A 56 -0.99 8.69 4.31
N GLY A 57 0.17 9.21 4.74
CA GLY A 57 0.36 9.79 6.07
C GLY A 57 -0.51 11.03 6.32
N SER A 58 -0.86 11.78 5.26
CA SER A 58 -1.69 12.97 5.36
C SER A 58 -3.18 12.69 5.60
N GLN A 59 -3.64 11.45 5.37
CA GLN A 59 -5.03 11.06 5.56
C GLN A 59 -5.35 10.87 7.05
N GLN A 60 -5.75 11.96 7.71
CA GLN A 60 -6.03 12.01 9.14
C GLN A 60 -7.44 12.53 9.43
N PRO A 61 -8.15 11.96 10.44
CA PRO A 61 -7.80 10.75 11.19
C PRO A 61 -7.75 9.51 10.29
N SER A 62 -6.96 8.51 10.71
CA SER A 62 -6.83 7.26 9.95
C SER A 62 -8.16 6.51 9.83
N PRO A 63 -8.37 5.68 8.79
CA PRO A 63 -9.55 4.82 8.69
C PRO A 63 -9.78 3.97 9.94
N LYS A 64 -8.70 3.48 10.56
CA LYS A 64 -8.77 2.78 11.86
C LYS A 64 -9.33 3.64 12.97
N GLU A 65 -8.85 4.88 13.12
CA GLU A 65 -9.36 5.82 14.14
C GLU A 65 -10.81 6.21 13.88
N ASN A 66 -11.24 6.24 12.62
CA ASN A 66 -12.65 6.40 12.24
C ASN A 66 -13.52 5.17 12.54
N GLY A 67 -12.92 4.06 12.99
CA GLY A 67 -13.63 2.81 13.22
C GLY A 67 -14.09 2.11 11.94
N GLU A 68 -13.49 2.45 10.80
CA GLU A 68 -13.78 1.81 9.53
C GLU A 68 -13.26 0.37 9.54
N THR A 69 -13.88 -0.51 8.76
CA THR A 69 -13.42 -1.88 8.58
C THR A 69 -12.64 -2.00 7.29
N LEU A 70 -11.43 -2.53 7.36
CA LEU A 70 -10.60 -2.80 6.18
C LEU A 70 -11.25 -3.90 5.33
N MET A 71 -11.69 -3.55 4.12
CA MET A 71 -12.33 -4.46 3.16
C MET A 71 -11.37 -4.77 2.01
N THR A 72 -10.46 -5.71 2.24
CA THR A 72 -9.42 -6.09 1.27
C THR A 72 -9.31 -7.61 1.14
N GLU A 73 -9.05 -8.08 -0.07
CA GLU A 73 -8.81 -9.50 -0.37
C GLU A 73 -7.67 -9.64 -1.38
N ILE A 74 -6.80 -10.64 -1.18
CA ILE A 74 -5.79 -11.02 -2.16
C ILE A 74 -6.45 -11.98 -3.16
N LEU A 75 -6.70 -11.50 -4.38
CA LEU A 75 -7.41 -12.28 -5.41
C LEU A 75 -6.54 -13.37 -6.04
N SER A 76 -5.26 -13.10 -6.26
CA SER A 76 -4.31 -14.05 -6.82
C SER A 76 -2.87 -13.72 -6.41
N VAL A 77 -2.04 -14.76 -6.31
CA VAL A 77 -0.58 -14.65 -6.20
C VAL A 77 0.02 -15.70 -7.12
N GLU A 78 0.81 -15.25 -8.08
CA GLU A 78 1.57 -16.12 -8.97
C GLU A 78 3.05 -15.91 -8.70
N VAL A 79 3.77 -17.00 -8.42
CA VAL A 79 5.22 -16.98 -8.24
C VAL A 79 5.82 -17.69 -9.44
N ALA A 80 6.59 -16.96 -10.24
CA ALA A 80 7.25 -17.48 -11.44
C ALA A 80 8.76 -17.64 -11.18
N GLY A 81 9.32 -18.77 -11.60
CA GLY A 81 10.73 -19.13 -11.51
C GLY A 81 11.07 -20.22 -12.51
#